data_AF-A0A5J9TGV0-F1
#
_entry.id   AF-A0A5J9TGV0-F1
#
_cell.length_a   1.000
_cell.length_b   1.000
_cell.length_c   1.000
_cell.angle_alpha   90.00
_cell.angle_beta   90.00
_cell.angle_gamma   90.00
#
_symmetry.space_group_name_H-M   'P 1'
#
loop_
_entity.id
_entity.type
_entity.pdbx_description
1 polymer ?
#
loop_
_entity_poly.entity_id
_entity_poly.type
_entity_poly.pdbx_seq_one_letter_code
_entity_poly.pdbx_strand_id
1 'polypeptide(L)'
;MALSYYSVVFMALALSAPLAVLAGDPDILTDFIIPQNLGAENITGAFFTYTGFRPMFNMNMSMPMPSFMVAKASMAEFPALNGQSVSYAMLMFQPDSVNPTHTHPRSAELLLVVDGALSVGFVDTAGKLYTQDLDTGDMFVFPKGIVHWQYNKGTKAATAFSAFGSASAGLVSVPVTVFGTGIDDTVLAKSFKTDVPTVQKLKAALTPPPKKAHDASTAETSKLQNLTTIKSHLTTLQSFSVIVFLTMAALNSLSILAFALLALSAPLAVVAGDPDILTDFVVPEPVLGIPFNVTGDYFTFHGFRGSFNRSAPPHESFNVTKASVAEFPALNGQSVSYAALSFPPGSVNPTHTHPRASELLLLLRGALAVGFVDTAGKLYTQDLAAGDMFVFPKGTVHWQCNQGSGPAFALSGFGSAAAGLVSVPVTVFGTGIDDTVLAKSFKTDVPTVQKLKAALTPPPKTA
;
A
#
# COMPACT_ATOMS: atom_id res chain seq x y z
N MET A 1 35.62 -24.06 35.33
CA MET A 1 35.90 -23.33 34.08
C MET A 1 35.12 -23.82 32.85
N ALA A 2 34.60 -25.06 32.81
CA ALA A 2 33.82 -25.53 31.64
C ALA A 2 32.37 -25.01 31.57
N LEU A 3 31.75 -24.71 32.72
CA LEU A 3 30.35 -24.24 32.78
C LEU A 3 30.17 -22.83 32.17
N SER A 4 31.19 -21.97 32.23
CA SER A 4 31.14 -20.62 31.66
C SER A 4 31.18 -20.62 30.13
N TYR A 5 31.73 -21.67 29.50
CA TYR A 5 31.85 -21.77 28.05
C TYR A 5 30.49 -22.05 27.41
N TYR A 6 29.71 -22.96 27.99
CA TYR A 6 28.36 -23.27 27.53
C TYR A 6 27.41 -22.08 27.70
N SER A 7 27.53 -21.31 28.79
CA SER A 7 26.72 -20.10 28.99
C SER A 7 27.05 -18.99 27.99
N VAL A 8 28.32 -18.79 27.64
CA VAL A 8 28.72 -17.80 26.62
C VAL A 8 28.29 -18.22 25.23
N VAL A 9 28.37 -19.52 24.90
CA VAL A 9 27.87 -20.06 23.63
C VAL A 9 26.35 -19.98 23.56
N PHE A 10 25.61 -20.31 24.62
CA PHE A 10 24.15 -20.12 24.67
C PHE A 10 23.74 -18.65 24.56
N MET A 11 24.49 -17.73 25.17
CA MET A 11 24.23 -16.29 25.12
C MET A 11 24.56 -15.72 23.72
N ALA A 12 25.63 -16.17 23.08
CA ALA A 12 25.94 -15.85 21.69
C ALA A 12 24.93 -16.47 20.71
N LEU A 13 24.41 -17.67 21.00
CA LEU A 13 23.36 -18.34 20.23
C LEU A 13 21.99 -17.64 20.36
N ALA A 14 21.63 -17.17 21.56
CA ALA A 14 20.44 -16.35 21.77
C ALA A 14 20.53 -14.97 21.09
N LEU A 15 21.74 -14.41 20.99
CA LEU A 15 22.04 -13.19 20.22
C LEU A 15 22.10 -13.42 18.71
N SER A 16 22.21 -14.68 18.26
CA SER A 16 22.22 -15.06 16.83
C SER A 16 20.84 -15.44 16.27
N ALA A 17 19.77 -15.25 17.05
CA ALA A 17 18.42 -15.25 16.48
C ALA A 17 18.45 -14.34 15.25
N PRO A 18 18.06 -14.82 14.06
CA PRO A 18 18.05 -13.96 12.89
C PRO A 18 17.14 -12.80 13.25
N LEU A 19 17.71 -11.59 13.30
CA LEU A 19 16.93 -10.38 13.21
C LEU A 19 16.16 -10.54 11.90
N ALA A 20 14.91 -10.99 11.98
CA ALA A 20 14.04 -11.03 10.84
C ALA A 20 13.91 -9.58 10.38
N VAL A 21 14.61 -9.23 9.31
CA VAL A 21 14.52 -7.91 8.71
C VAL A 21 13.16 -7.87 8.02
N LEU A 22 12.17 -7.31 8.70
CA LEU A 22 10.89 -6.97 8.10
C LEU A 22 11.13 -5.74 7.21
N ALA A 23 11.22 -5.96 5.90
CA ALA A 23 11.44 -4.91 4.92
C ALA A 23 10.13 -4.22 4.46
N GLY A 24 8.99 -4.60 5.05
CA GLY A 24 7.66 -4.00 4.88
C GLY A 24 6.99 -3.64 6.22
N ASP A 25 5.80 -3.05 6.14
CA ASP A 25 4.98 -2.73 7.31
C ASP A 25 4.72 -4.02 8.12
N PRO A 26 4.93 -4.02 9.45
CA PRO A 26 4.77 -5.22 10.25
C PRO A 26 3.30 -5.64 10.31
N ASP A 27 3.04 -6.94 10.15
CA ASP A 27 1.74 -7.50 10.49
C ASP A 27 1.46 -7.29 11.98
N ILE A 28 0.29 -6.74 12.29
CA ILE A 28 -0.16 -6.53 13.66
C ILE A 28 -0.87 -7.76 14.20
N LEU A 29 -0.81 -7.95 15.52
CA LEU A 29 -1.47 -9.07 16.22
C LEU A 29 -2.88 -8.73 16.73
N THR A 30 -3.38 -7.54 16.39
CA THR A 30 -4.70 -7.02 16.74
C THR A 30 -5.43 -6.59 15.47
N ASP A 31 -6.75 -6.37 15.53
CA ASP A 31 -7.49 -5.90 14.35
C ASP A 31 -6.96 -4.54 13.87
N PHE A 32 -6.64 -3.64 14.80
CA PHE A 32 -6.04 -2.33 14.51
C PHE A 32 -5.24 -1.83 15.70
N ILE A 33 -4.42 -0.80 15.48
CA ILE A 33 -3.65 -0.13 16.54
C ILE A 33 -4.42 1.11 17.02
N ILE A 34 -4.64 1.19 18.33
CA ILE A 34 -5.22 2.37 18.98
C ILE A 34 -4.07 3.33 19.33
N PRO A 35 -4.12 4.62 18.91
CA PRO A 35 -3.13 5.61 19.32
C PRO A 35 -3.08 5.77 20.84
N GLN A 36 -1.88 5.95 21.41
CA GLN A 36 -1.66 6.00 22.87
C GLN A 36 -2.49 7.07 23.61
N ASN A 37 -2.92 8.11 22.90
CA ASN A 37 -3.71 9.22 23.42
C ASN A 37 -5.24 9.01 23.28
N LEU A 38 -5.70 7.87 22.78
CA LEU A 38 -7.10 7.53 22.62
C LEU A 38 -7.46 6.28 23.44
N GLY A 39 -8.53 6.39 24.24
CA GLY A 39 -9.13 5.23 24.89
C GLY A 39 -9.93 4.38 23.90
N ALA A 40 -9.96 3.06 24.10
CA ALA A 40 -10.66 2.10 23.24
C ALA A 40 -12.18 2.36 23.14
N GLU A 41 -12.76 2.92 24.21
CA GLU A 41 -14.15 3.35 24.28
C GLU A 41 -14.49 4.48 23.31
N ASN A 42 -13.48 5.30 22.93
CA ASN A 42 -13.65 6.45 22.04
C ASN A 42 -13.43 6.09 20.55
N ILE A 43 -13.05 4.85 20.25
CA ILE A 43 -12.92 4.38 18.87
C ILE A 43 -14.32 4.09 18.31
N THR A 44 -14.66 4.78 17.24
CA THR A 44 -15.92 4.68 16.49
C THR A 44 -15.62 4.57 14.99
N GLY A 45 -16.64 4.41 14.13
CA GLY A 45 -16.44 4.39 12.68
C GLY A 45 -15.72 5.63 12.13
N ALA A 46 -15.85 6.78 12.80
CA ALA A 46 -15.14 8.00 12.44
C ALA A 46 -13.60 7.86 12.54
N PHE A 47 -13.07 7.05 13.46
CA PHE A 47 -11.63 6.79 13.54
C PHE A 47 -11.12 6.09 12.27
N PHE A 48 -11.94 5.24 11.67
CA PHE A 48 -11.65 4.51 10.43
C PHE A 48 -12.08 5.27 9.18
N THR A 49 -12.43 6.56 9.30
CA THR A 49 -12.87 7.39 8.18
C THR A 49 -11.90 8.55 7.95
N TYR A 50 -11.50 8.76 6.70
CA TYR A 50 -10.69 9.91 6.31
C TYR A 50 -11.45 10.77 5.30
N THR A 51 -11.56 12.07 5.59
CA THR A 51 -12.33 13.04 4.80
C THR A 51 -11.45 14.06 4.09
N GLY A 52 -10.13 13.92 4.18
CA GLY A 52 -9.18 14.94 3.73
C GLY A 52 -9.10 15.13 2.21
N PHE A 53 -9.68 14.22 1.41
CA PHE A 53 -9.79 14.41 -0.05
C PHE A 53 -11.02 15.24 -0.47
N ARG A 54 -12.04 15.41 0.39
CA ARG A 54 -13.25 16.20 0.07
C ARG A 54 -12.94 17.58 -0.56
N PRO A 55 -11.95 18.37 -0.08
CA PRO A 55 -11.65 19.66 -0.70
C PRO A 55 -11.26 19.54 -2.17
N MET A 56 -10.48 18.53 -2.55
CA MET A 56 -10.03 18.33 -3.93
C MET A 56 -11.16 17.87 -4.86
N PHE A 57 -12.09 17.06 -4.36
CA PHE A 57 -13.28 16.65 -5.12
C PHE A 57 -14.20 17.82 -5.49
N ASN A 58 -14.15 18.90 -4.71
CA ASN A 58 -14.95 20.11 -4.93
C ASN A 58 -14.16 21.21 -5.65
N MET A 59 -12.92 20.98 -6.07
CA MET A 59 -12.12 21.97 -6.77
C MET A 59 -12.55 22.13 -8.22
N ASN A 60 -12.70 23.38 -8.66
CA ASN A 60 -12.82 23.71 -10.08
C ASN A 60 -11.41 23.87 -10.68
N MET A 61 -10.99 22.89 -11.48
CA MET A 61 -9.67 22.89 -12.14
C MET A 61 -9.47 24.00 -13.18
N SER A 62 -10.53 24.76 -13.51
CA SER A 62 -10.47 25.90 -14.44
C SER A 62 -10.04 27.22 -13.78
N MET A 63 -9.91 27.24 -12.44
CA MET A 63 -9.46 28.40 -11.68
C MET A 63 -7.91 28.42 -11.56
N PRO A 64 -7.28 29.56 -11.21
CA PRO A 64 -5.83 29.63 -11.03
C PRO A 64 -5.41 28.72 -9.87
N MET A 65 -4.72 27.62 -10.18
CA MET A 65 -4.24 26.61 -9.23
C MET A 65 -2.76 26.31 -9.51
N PRO A 66 -2.02 25.72 -8.53
CA PRO A 66 -0.69 25.19 -8.79
C PRO A 66 -0.70 24.22 -9.99
N SER A 67 0.41 24.16 -10.72
CA SER A 67 0.54 23.28 -11.90
C SER A 67 0.38 21.80 -11.53
N PHE A 68 0.82 21.41 -10.34
CA PHE A 68 0.66 20.07 -9.79
C PHE A 68 0.25 20.14 -8.32
N MET A 69 -0.70 19.31 -7.92
CA MET A 69 -1.17 19.17 -6.54
C MET A 69 -1.22 17.71 -6.13
N VAL A 70 -0.91 17.45 -4.87
CA VAL A 70 -1.03 16.14 -4.24
C VAL A 70 -1.63 16.26 -2.85
N ALA A 71 -2.62 15.43 -2.53
CA ALA A 71 -3.05 15.15 -1.16
C ALA A 71 -2.77 13.70 -0.82
N LYS A 72 -2.42 13.43 0.43
CA LYS A 72 -2.05 12.09 0.90
C LYS A 72 -3.02 11.63 1.98
N ALA A 73 -3.33 10.35 1.93
CA ALA A 73 -3.94 9.59 3.02
C ALA A 73 -2.94 8.50 3.42
N SER A 74 -1.82 8.91 4.02
CA SER A 74 -0.85 8.01 4.66
C SER A 74 -1.12 7.92 6.15
N MET A 75 -0.41 7.06 6.87
CA MET A 75 -0.48 6.97 8.33
C MET A 75 -0.29 8.33 9.03
N ALA A 76 0.43 9.27 8.42
CA ALA A 76 0.63 10.60 8.99
C ALA A 76 -0.67 11.44 8.99
N GLU A 77 -1.47 11.33 7.93
CA GLU A 77 -2.73 12.06 7.79
C GLU A 77 -3.94 11.25 8.30
N PHE A 78 -3.83 9.92 8.27
CA PHE A 78 -4.86 8.97 8.63
C PHE A 78 -4.30 7.88 9.56
N PRO A 79 -4.25 8.13 10.88
CA PRO A 79 -3.59 7.23 11.84
C PRO A 79 -4.16 5.81 11.92
N ALA A 80 -5.42 5.59 11.49
CA ALA A 80 -6.01 4.26 11.43
C ALA A 80 -5.30 3.31 10.44
N LEU A 81 -4.47 3.84 9.54
CA LEU A 81 -3.66 3.04 8.63
C LEU A 81 -2.44 2.39 9.31
N ASN A 82 -2.15 2.72 10.57
CA ASN A 82 -1.05 2.08 11.30
C ASN A 82 -1.28 0.57 11.42
N GLY A 83 -0.37 -0.22 10.83
CA GLY A 83 -0.48 -1.69 10.75
C GLY A 83 -1.42 -2.23 9.67
N GLN A 84 -1.90 -1.39 8.75
CA GLN A 84 -2.83 -1.77 7.69
C GLN A 84 -2.16 -1.95 6.32
N SER A 85 -0.88 -1.59 6.19
CA SER A 85 -0.04 -1.79 5.00
C SER A 85 -0.64 -1.24 3.70
N VAL A 86 -1.42 -0.17 3.76
CA VAL A 86 -2.02 0.48 2.58
C VAL A 86 -2.17 1.98 2.79
N SER A 87 -1.97 2.78 1.74
CA SER A 87 -2.22 4.24 1.74
C SER A 87 -2.59 4.75 0.35
N TYR A 88 -3.07 6.00 0.27
CA TYR A 88 -3.43 6.66 -0.98
C TYR A 88 -2.74 8.01 -1.18
N ALA A 89 -2.65 8.43 -2.44
CA ALA A 89 -2.49 9.82 -2.81
C ALA A 89 -3.49 10.20 -3.93
N MET A 90 -4.02 11.42 -3.87
CA MET A 90 -4.77 12.04 -4.96
C MET A 90 -3.86 13.04 -5.67
N LEU A 91 -3.74 12.91 -6.99
CA LEU A 91 -2.86 13.72 -7.82
C LEU A 91 -3.67 14.49 -8.85
N MET A 92 -3.41 15.79 -8.97
CA MET A 92 -4.06 16.66 -9.95
C MET A 92 -2.99 17.42 -10.74
N PHE A 93 -3.06 17.31 -12.06
CA PHE A 93 -2.10 17.86 -13.00
C PHE A 93 -2.80 18.86 -13.92
N GLN A 94 -2.37 20.12 -13.92
CA GLN A 94 -2.68 21.05 -15.00
C GLN A 94 -1.99 20.64 -16.31
N PRO A 95 -2.41 21.17 -17.47
CA PRO A 95 -1.67 21.00 -18.72
C PRO A 95 -0.20 21.38 -18.57
N ASP A 96 0.69 20.61 -19.21
CA ASP A 96 2.14 20.81 -19.17
C ASP A 96 2.75 20.81 -17.76
N SER A 97 2.26 19.93 -16.89
CA SER A 97 2.77 19.81 -15.51
C SER A 97 3.34 18.44 -15.20
N VAL A 98 4.35 18.43 -14.34
CA VAL A 98 5.13 17.24 -13.98
C VAL A 98 5.05 17.00 -12.47
N ASN A 99 4.88 15.75 -12.09
CA ASN A 99 5.33 15.28 -10.78
C ASN A 99 6.80 14.86 -10.98
N PRO A 100 7.78 15.65 -10.46
CA PRO A 100 9.18 15.45 -10.75
C PRO A 100 9.64 14.04 -10.40
N THR A 101 10.73 13.59 -11.02
CA THR A 101 11.27 12.24 -10.77
C THR A 101 11.46 11.97 -9.27
N HIS A 102 10.89 10.88 -8.77
CA HIS A 102 10.91 10.53 -7.37
C HIS A 102 10.91 9.02 -7.15
N THR A 103 11.08 8.59 -5.90
CA THR A 103 10.94 7.21 -5.47
C THR A 103 10.06 7.09 -4.23
N HIS A 104 9.49 5.90 -4.07
CA HIS A 104 8.80 5.45 -2.88
C HIS A 104 9.61 4.30 -2.25
N PRO A 105 10.47 4.56 -1.24
CA PRO A 105 11.42 3.58 -0.75
C PRO A 105 10.77 2.37 -0.06
N ARG A 106 9.52 2.51 0.39
CA ARG A 106 8.83 1.48 1.18
C ARG A 106 7.64 0.84 0.48
N SER A 107 7.33 1.24 -0.76
CA SER A 107 6.20 0.68 -1.49
C SER A 107 6.33 0.83 -2.99
N ALA A 108 5.75 -0.12 -3.74
CA ALA A 108 5.33 0.13 -5.11
C ALA A 108 4.17 1.14 -5.15
N GLU A 109 3.92 1.73 -6.31
CA GLU A 109 2.83 2.66 -6.54
C GLU A 109 1.93 2.14 -7.66
N LEU A 110 0.62 2.06 -7.42
CA LEU A 110 -0.40 1.84 -8.45
C LEU A 110 -1.11 3.14 -8.77
N LEU A 111 -0.75 3.79 -9.87
CA LEU A 111 -1.36 5.02 -10.33
C LEU A 111 -2.49 4.72 -11.32
N LEU A 112 -3.73 5.02 -10.94
CA LEU A 112 -4.91 4.94 -11.80
C LEU A 112 -5.33 6.35 -12.26
N VAL A 113 -5.40 6.57 -13.57
CA VAL A 113 -5.95 7.80 -14.14
C VAL A 113 -7.48 7.73 -14.10
N VAL A 114 -8.13 8.71 -13.47
CA VAL A 114 -9.60 8.75 -13.31
C VAL A 114 -10.28 9.85 -14.11
N ASP A 115 -9.51 10.82 -14.59
CA ASP A 115 -9.93 11.84 -15.54
C ASP A 115 -8.69 12.38 -16.30
N GLY A 116 -8.85 12.69 -17.58
CA GLY A 116 -7.75 13.11 -18.45
C GLY A 116 -6.81 11.97 -18.88
N ALA A 117 -5.55 12.32 -19.12
CA ALA A 117 -4.50 11.41 -19.60
C ALA A 117 -3.14 11.82 -19.02
N LEU A 118 -2.24 10.85 -18.83
CA LEU A 118 -0.88 11.08 -18.32
C LEU A 118 0.13 10.27 -19.11
N SER A 119 1.31 10.85 -19.36
CA SER A 119 2.48 10.08 -19.75
C SER A 119 3.25 9.72 -18.49
N VAL A 120 3.66 8.46 -18.37
CA VAL A 120 4.36 7.96 -17.18
C VAL A 120 5.53 7.08 -17.56
N GLY A 121 6.45 6.87 -16.62
CA GLY A 121 7.49 5.88 -16.79
C GLY A 121 8.42 5.74 -15.61
N PHE A 122 9.27 4.72 -15.67
CA PHE A 122 10.34 4.47 -14.72
C PHE A 122 11.60 3.97 -15.44
N VAL A 123 12.73 4.05 -14.74
CA VAL A 123 14.02 3.51 -15.23
C VAL A 123 14.49 2.43 -14.27
N ASP A 124 14.70 1.22 -14.77
CA ASP A 124 15.19 0.09 -13.96
C ASP A 124 16.68 0.25 -13.58
N THR A 125 17.18 -0.64 -12.72
CA THR A 125 18.57 -0.61 -12.24
C THR A 125 19.60 -0.91 -13.34
N ALA A 126 19.17 -1.46 -14.47
CA ALA A 126 20.00 -1.63 -15.67
C ALA A 126 20.01 -0.38 -16.57
N GLY A 127 19.25 0.65 -16.23
CA GLY A 127 19.12 1.89 -16.99
C GLY A 127 18.15 1.81 -18.16
N LYS A 128 17.31 0.76 -18.24
CA LYS A 128 16.27 0.64 -19.26
C LYS A 128 15.05 1.44 -18.85
N LEU A 129 14.58 2.25 -19.79
CA LEU A 129 13.38 3.09 -19.64
C LEU A 129 12.14 2.31 -20.06
N TYR A 130 11.09 2.37 -19.23
CA TYR A 130 9.75 1.89 -19.52
C TYR A 130 8.78 3.07 -19.44
N THR A 131 7.99 3.27 -20.48
CA THR A 131 7.05 4.39 -20.57
C THR A 131 5.70 3.93 -21.08
N GLN A 132 4.65 4.62 -20.67
CA GLN A 132 3.32 4.47 -21.25
C GLN A 132 2.56 5.79 -21.26
N ASP A 133 1.70 5.97 -22.26
CA ASP A 133 0.64 6.96 -22.23
C ASP A 133 -0.66 6.32 -21.73
N LEU A 134 -1.19 6.88 -20.65
CA LEU A 134 -2.36 6.38 -19.93
C LEU A 134 -3.57 7.27 -20.22
N ASP A 135 -4.70 6.65 -20.55
CA ASP A 135 -6.00 7.29 -20.62
C ASP A 135 -6.80 7.03 -19.33
N THR A 136 -7.94 7.71 -19.20
CA THR A 136 -8.89 7.45 -18.11
C THR A 136 -9.27 5.97 -18.02
N GLY A 137 -9.09 5.39 -16.83
CA GLY A 137 -9.29 3.96 -16.55
C GLY A 137 -8.05 3.10 -16.77
N ASP A 138 -6.91 3.67 -17.17
CA ASP A 138 -5.64 2.96 -17.16
C ASP A 138 -4.94 3.09 -15.82
N MET A 139 -4.36 1.97 -15.38
CA MET A 139 -3.51 1.92 -14.21
C MET A 139 -2.09 1.52 -14.60
N PHE A 140 -1.08 2.11 -13.95
CA PHE A 140 0.32 1.76 -14.15
C PHE A 140 0.99 1.44 -12.81
N VAL A 141 1.83 0.40 -12.78
CA VAL A 141 2.60 0.03 -11.58
C VAL A 141 4.04 0.55 -11.68
N PHE A 142 4.45 1.33 -10.68
CA PHE A 142 5.84 1.71 -10.48
C PHE A 142 6.42 0.82 -9.37
N PRO A 143 7.47 0.02 -9.65
CA PRO A 143 8.00 -0.86 -8.64
C PRO A 143 8.67 -0.13 -7.46
N LYS A 144 8.69 -0.81 -6.30
CA LYS A 144 9.21 -0.27 -5.04
C LYS A 144 10.62 0.30 -5.19
N GLY A 145 10.82 1.53 -4.73
CA GLY A 145 12.13 2.17 -4.68
C GLY A 145 12.70 2.68 -6.02
N ILE A 146 12.03 2.45 -7.14
CA ILE A 146 12.54 2.84 -8.46
C ILE A 146 12.24 4.31 -8.77
N VAL A 147 13.16 4.97 -9.49
CA VAL A 147 12.96 6.34 -10.01
C VAL A 147 11.92 6.32 -11.12
N HIS A 148 10.83 7.06 -10.90
CA HIS A 148 9.74 7.18 -11.85
C HIS A 148 9.19 8.61 -11.88
N TRP A 149 8.31 8.87 -12.85
CA TRP A 149 7.75 10.19 -13.12
C TRP A 149 6.33 10.09 -13.67
N GLN A 150 5.57 11.18 -13.52
CA GLN A 150 4.30 11.39 -14.21
C GLN A 150 4.27 12.79 -14.83
N TYR A 151 3.82 12.89 -16.08
CA TYR A 151 3.80 14.13 -16.84
C TYR A 151 2.47 14.25 -17.60
N ASN A 152 1.77 15.35 -17.35
CA ASN A 152 0.64 15.74 -18.19
C ASN A 152 1.14 16.53 -19.40
N LYS A 153 1.46 15.82 -20.48
CA LYS A 153 1.84 16.42 -21.78
C LYS A 153 0.65 16.90 -22.61
N GLY A 154 -0.57 16.74 -22.09
CA GLY A 154 -1.81 17.08 -22.77
C GLY A 154 -2.22 18.54 -22.59
N THR A 155 -3.31 18.93 -23.24
CA THR A 155 -3.88 20.28 -23.16
C THR A 155 -5.03 20.39 -22.15
N LYS A 156 -5.38 19.29 -21.47
CA LYS A 156 -6.44 19.23 -20.46
C LYS A 156 -5.83 18.81 -19.14
N ALA A 157 -6.47 19.21 -18.04
CA ALA A 157 -6.10 18.71 -16.73
C ALA A 157 -6.30 17.20 -16.62
N ALA A 158 -5.56 16.55 -15.73
CA ALA A 158 -5.68 15.14 -15.42
C ALA A 158 -5.75 14.92 -13.90
N THR A 159 -6.54 13.94 -13.49
CA THR A 159 -6.64 13.49 -12.09
C THR A 159 -6.32 12.01 -12.02
N ALA A 160 -5.52 11.63 -11.04
CA ALA A 160 -5.15 10.24 -10.78
C ALA A 160 -5.18 9.94 -9.29
N PHE A 161 -5.35 8.67 -8.94
CA PHE A 161 -5.18 8.16 -7.58
C PHE A 161 -4.09 7.11 -7.56
N SER A 162 -3.19 7.24 -6.59
CA SER A 162 -2.16 6.26 -6.31
C SER A 162 -2.53 5.45 -5.07
N ALA A 163 -2.47 4.12 -5.16
CA ALA A 163 -2.45 3.25 -3.98
C ALA A 163 -1.05 2.69 -3.76
N PHE A 164 -0.70 2.51 -2.48
CA PHE A 164 0.59 2.00 -2.05
C PHE A 164 0.38 0.80 -1.12
N GLY A 165 1.23 -0.22 -1.22
CA GLY A 165 1.30 -1.40 -0.34
C GLY A 165 1.99 -1.15 1.00
N SER A 166 1.98 0.09 1.47
CA SER A 166 2.44 0.50 2.80
C SER A 166 1.58 1.67 3.27
N ALA A 167 1.31 1.73 4.57
CA ALA A 167 0.68 2.87 5.21
C ALA A 167 1.60 4.11 5.18
N SER A 168 2.89 3.93 4.92
CA SER A 168 3.88 5.00 4.84
C SER A 168 4.89 4.72 3.72
N ALA A 169 4.47 4.81 2.47
CA ALA A 169 5.34 4.57 1.30
C ALA A 169 6.64 5.39 1.29
N GLY A 170 6.63 6.56 1.95
CA GLY A 170 7.71 7.56 1.89
C GLY A 170 7.67 8.33 0.57
N LEU A 171 8.50 9.35 0.44
CA LEU A 171 8.66 10.08 -0.82
C LEU A 171 10.07 10.67 -0.85
N VAL A 172 10.83 10.37 -1.89
CA VAL A 172 12.14 10.96 -2.14
C VAL A 172 12.12 11.65 -3.49
N SER A 173 12.07 12.98 -3.49
CA SER A 173 12.19 13.77 -4.72
C SER A 173 13.65 13.80 -5.16
N VAL A 174 13.96 13.23 -6.32
CA VAL A 174 15.35 13.16 -6.81
C VAL A 174 15.94 14.56 -7.02
N PRO A 175 15.27 15.51 -7.70
CA PRO A 175 15.83 16.85 -7.88
C PRO A 175 16.11 17.56 -6.56
N VAL A 176 15.16 17.49 -5.61
CA VAL A 176 15.30 18.18 -4.31
C VAL A 176 16.39 17.52 -3.45
N THR A 177 16.45 16.19 -3.38
CA THR A 177 17.46 15.51 -2.57
C THR A 177 18.88 15.65 -3.14
N VAL A 178 19.03 15.71 -4.46
CA VAL A 178 20.35 15.85 -5.11
C VAL A 178 20.81 17.32 -5.15
N PHE A 179 19.96 18.24 -5.59
CA PHE A 179 20.34 19.63 -5.84
C PHE A 179 19.84 20.61 -4.77
N GLY A 180 18.80 20.27 -4.02
CA GLY A 180 18.27 21.09 -2.92
C GLY A 180 18.98 20.89 -1.57
N THR A 181 20.03 20.07 -1.52
CA THR A 181 20.79 19.77 -0.30
C THR A 181 22.17 20.42 -0.29
N GLY A 182 22.92 20.23 0.79
CA GLY A 182 24.28 20.76 0.97
C GLY A 182 25.38 20.03 0.22
N ILE A 183 25.08 19.21 -0.80
CA ILE A 183 26.12 18.57 -1.62
C ILE A 183 26.90 19.65 -2.37
N ASP A 184 28.22 19.60 -2.30
CA ASP A 184 29.12 20.57 -2.91
C ASP A 184 28.93 20.67 -4.44
N ASP A 185 28.96 21.90 -4.96
CA ASP A 185 28.73 22.17 -6.38
C ASP A 185 29.76 21.47 -7.28
N THR A 186 31.02 21.38 -6.84
CA THR A 186 32.09 20.71 -7.60
C THR A 186 31.89 19.20 -7.61
N VAL A 187 31.42 18.62 -6.50
CA VAL A 187 31.07 17.19 -6.42
C VAL A 187 29.93 16.89 -7.39
N LEU A 188 28.86 17.70 -7.40
CA LEU A 188 27.75 17.54 -8.34
C LEU A 188 28.21 17.75 -9.79
N ALA A 189 28.98 18.79 -10.08
CA ALA A 189 29.47 19.06 -11.42
C ALA A 189 30.29 17.89 -11.98
N LYS A 190 31.21 17.33 -11.17
CA LYS A 190 31.98 16.14 -11.54
C LYS A 190 31.08 14.90 -11.72
N SER A 191 30.16 14.66 -10.79
CA SER A 191 29.28 13.49 -10.80
C SER A 191 28.36 13.46 -12.02
N PHE A 192 27.81 14.62 -12.37
CA PHE A 192 26.90 14.80 -13.50
C PHE A 192 27.62 15.14 -14.81
N LYS A 193 28.97 15.19 -14.81
CA LYS A 193 29.82 15.54 -15.96
C LYS A 193 29.39 16.86 -16.62
N THR A 194 29.16 17.86 -15.79
CA THR A 194 28.75 19.23 -16.16
C THR A 194 29.64 20.25 -15.44
N ASP A 195 29.24 21.53 -15.41
CA ASP A 195 29.94 22.61 -14.74
C ASP A 195 29.19 23.16 -13.51
N VAL A 196 29.93 23.86 -12.64
CA VAL A 196 29.40 24.49 -11.43
C VAL A 196 28.25 25.48 -11.74
N PRO A 197 28.35 26.36 -12.76
CA PRO A 197 27.24 27.23 -13.14
C PRO A 197 25.94 26.48 -13.47
N THR A 198 26.02 25.34 -14.16
CA THR A 198 24.85 24.51 -14.48
C THR A 198 24.24 23.91 -13.22
N VAL A 199 25.07 23.41 -12.29
CA VAL A 199 24.59 22.93 -10.98
C VAL A 199 23.88 24.05 -10.22
N GLN A 200 24.50 25.23 -10.13
CA GLN A 200 23.91 26.38 -9.44
C GLN A 200 22.57 26.81 -10.05
N LYS A 201 22.44 26.74 -11.38
CA LYS A 201 21.16 26.96 -12.08
C LYS A 201 20.10 25.95 -11.65
N LEU A 202 20.43 24.66 -11.53
CA LEU A 202 19.51 23.63 -11.05
C LEU A 202 19.11 23.87 -9.59
N LYS A 203 20.05 24.22 -8.72
CA LYS A 203 19.76 24.55 -7.31
C LYS A 203 18.83 25.77 -7.19
N ALA A 204 19.11 26.82 -7.94
CA ALA A 204 18.30 28.04 -7.94
C ALA A 204 16.86 27.76 -8.41
N ALA A 205 16.67 26.93 -9.43
CA ALA A 205 15.35 26.56 -9.94
C ALA A 205 14.49 25.78 -8.93
N LEU A 206 15.11 25.11 -7.96
CA LEU A 206 14.43 24.33 -6.91
C LEU A 206 14.23 25.09 -5.60
N THR A 207 14.82 26.29 -5.47
CA THR A 207 14.68 27.11 -4.26
C THR A 207 13.31 27.78 -4.28
N PRO A 208 12.45 27.60 -3.25
CA PRO A 208 11.19 28.32 -3.19
C PRO A 208 11.44 29.85 -3.21
N PRO A 209 10.55 30.65 -3.82
CA PRO A 209 10.65 32.10 -3.71
C PRO A 209 10.66 32.51 -2.23
N PRO A 210 11.38 33.60 -1.86
CA PRO A 210 11.49 34.02 -0.47
C PRO A 210 10.09 34.22 0.12
N LYS A 211 9.78 33.51 1.22
CA LYS A 211 8.55 33.75 1.98
C LYS A 211 8.54 35.22 2.36
N LYS A 212 7.48 35.96 2.01
CA LYS A 212 7.22 37.28 2.61
C LYS A 212 7.24 37.08 4.12
N ALA A 213 8.10 37.83 4.80
CA ALA A 213 8.26 37.75 6.24
C ALA A 213 6.91 37.93 6.92
N HIS A 214 6.37 36.86 7.47
CA HIS A 214 5.35 36.91 8.51
C HIS A 214 5.96 36.23 9.73
N ASP A 215 5.96 36.97 10.83
CA ASP A 215 6.62 36.67 12.09
C ASP A 215 6.35 35.24 12.56
N ALA A 216 7.41 34.43 12.61
CA ALA A 216 7.41 33.12 13.25
C ALA A 216 8.70 32.98 14.06
N SER A 217 8.79 33.73 15.15
CA SER A 217 9.68 33.39 16.27
C SER A 217 8.99 32.33 17.13
N THR A 218 9.77 31.39 17.69
CA THR A 218 9.41 30.43 18.77
C THR A 218 8.78 29.07 18.45
N ALA A 219 9.26 28.35 17.42
CA ALA A 219 8.96 26.89 17.32
C ALA A 219 10.16 25.98 16.96
N GLU A 220 11.33 26.54 16.62
CA GLU A 220 12.44 25.75 16.07
C GLU A 220 13.46 25.25 17.11
N THR A 221 13.40 25.77 18.34
CA THR A 221 14.39 25.47 19.39
C THR A 221 14.16 24.15 20.13
N SER A 222 13.00 23.50 20.01
CA SER A 222 12.69 22.23 20.72
C SER A 222 13.06 20.97 19.93
N LYS A 223 13.29 21.05 18.61
CA LYS A 223 13.67 19.89 17.78
C LYS A 223 15.16 19.56 17.82
N LEU A 224 16.03 20.53 18.12
CA LEU A 224 17.49 20.29 18.14
C LEU A 224 17.99 19.56 19.41
N GLN A 225 17.26 19.63 20.53
CA GLN A 225 17.71 18.98 21.78
C GLN A 225 17.57 17.44 21.77
N ASN A 226 16.67 16.88 20.95
CA ASN A 226 16.48 15.43 20.85
C ASN A 226 17.50 14.69 19.96
N LEU A 227 18.28 15.40 19.14
CA LEU A 227 19.34 14.78 18.31
C LEU A 227 20.63 14.49 19.09
N THR A 228 20.87 15.20 20.20
CA THR A 228 22.04 14.99 21.07
C THR A 228 21.94 13.70 21.88
N THR A 229 20.73 13.26 22.25
CA THR A 229 20.49 12.04 23.04
C THR A 229 20.64 10.75 22.21
N ILE A 230 20.51 10.82 20.89
CA ILE A 230 20.66 9.66 20.00
C ILE A 230 22.14 9.38 19.67
N LYS A 231 23.01 10.41 19.73
CA LYS A 231 24.47 10.23 19.52
C LYS A 231 25.16 9.51 20.69
N SER A 232 24.61 9.51 21.90
CA SER A 232 25.21 8.81 23.06
C SER A 232 24.88 7.32 23.15
N HIS A 233 23.96 6.81 22.33
CA HIS A 233 23.62 5.38 22.28
C HIS A 233 24.28 4.62 21.12
N LEU A 234 24.91 5.32 20.17
CA LEU A 234 25.56 4.70 19.00
C LEU A 234 27.07 4.46 19.18
N THR A 235 27.69 4.99 20.24
CA THR A 235 29.12 4.81 20.55
C THR A 235 29.41 3.59 21.43
N THR A 236 28.40 2.82 21.82
CA THR A 236 28.55 1.60 22.66
C THR A 236 28.37 0.29 21.90
N LEU A 237 28.47 0.32 20.55
CA LEU A 237 28.36 -0.86 19.69
C LEU A 237 29.55 -1.03 18.70
N GLN A 238 30.68 -0.36 18.95
CA GLN A 238 31.91 -0.53 18.14
C GLN A 238 33.05 -1.29 18.84
N SER A 239 32.79 -1.98 19.95
CA SER A 239 33.83 -2.74 20.69
C SER A 239 33.56 -4.24 20.81
N PHE A 240 32.70 -4.83 19.98
CA PHE A 240 32.47 -6.28 19.93
C PHE A 240 32.64 -6.82 18.51
N SER A 241 33.85 -6.76 17.96
CA SER A 241 34.20 -7.49 16.72
C SER A 241 35.69 -7.85 16.59
N VAL A 242 36.43 -7.89 17.68
CA VAL A 242 37.81 -8.42 17.67
C VAL A 242 37.96 -9.33 18.88
N ILE A 243 37.67 -10.62 18.70
CA ILE A 243 38.24 -11.84 19.33
C ILE A 243 37.35 -13.01 18.88
N VAL A 244 37.43 -13.38 17.60
CA VAL A 244 37.09 -14.75 17.12
C VAL A 244 38.01 -15.09 15.96
N PHE A 245 39.32 -15.04 16.17
CA PHE A 245 40.29 -15.64 15.27
C PHE A 245 41.49 -16.08 16.11
N LEU A 246 41.37 -17.24 16.77
CA LEU A 246 42.46 -18.13 17.21
C LEU A 246 41.87 -19.21 18.12
N THR A 247 41.49 -20.35 17.53
CA THR A 247 41.67 -21.74 18.02
C THR A 247 40.69 -22.68 17.28
N MET A 248 40.96 -22.95 16.00
CA MET A 248 40.46 -24.19 15.39
C MET A 248 41.37 -25.33 15.82
N ALA A 249 41.01 -25.97 16.93
CA ALA A 249 41.52 -27.28 17.30
C ALA A 249 40.37 -28.08 17.92
N ALA A 250 39.90 -29.08 17.17
CA ALA A 250 39.00 -30.16 17.57
C ALA A 250 37.60 -29.74 18.08
N LEU A 251 36.70 -29.35 17.16
CA LEU A 251 35.28 -29.64 17.38
C LEU A 251 35.09 -31.15 17.26
N ASN A 252 34.58 -31.79 18.31
CA ASN A 252 34.17 -33.19 18.24
C ASN A 252 32.91 -33.33 17.36
N SER A 253 32.66 -34.53 16.84
CA SER A 253 31.55 -34.83 15.92
C SER A 253 30.17 -34.47 16.48
N LEU A 254 30.04 -34.35 17.80
CA LEU A 254 28.80 -33.95 18.49
C LEU A 254 28.51 -32.45 18.32
N SER A 255 29.54 -31.60 18.37
CA SER A 255 29.39 -30.16 18.14
C SER A 255 29.06 -29.82 16.69
N ILE A 256 29.58 -30.61 15.73
CA ILE A 256 29.23 -30.48 14.30
C ILE A 256 27.78 -30.90 14.06
N LEU A 257 27.35 -32.01 14.69
CA LEU A 257 25.96 -32.48 14.61
C LEU A 257 24.97 -31.50 15.26
N ALA A 258 25.34 -30.88 16.40
CA ALA A 258 24.55 -29.83 17.02
C ALA A 258 24.45 -28.58 16.12
N PHE A 259 25.55 -28.16 15.49
CA PHE A 259 25.54 -27.05 14.52
C PHE A 259 24.68 -27.38 13.29
N ALA A 260 24.73 -28.62 12.78
CA ALA A 260 23.93 -29.07 11.65
C ALA A 260 22.43 -29.14 12.00
N LEU A 261 22.06 -29.68 13.18
CA LEU A 261 20.68 -29.70 13.67
C LEU A 261 20.13 -28.30 13.95
N LEU A 262 20.99 -27.36 14.40
CA LEU A 262 20.62 -25.95 14.60
C LEU A 262 20.51 -25.16 13.29
N ALA A 263 21.35 -25.46 12.29
CA ALA A 263 21.18 -24.91 10.94
C ALA A 263 19.89 -25.42 10.27
N LEU A 264 19.47 -26.65 10.57
CA LEU A 264 18.14 -27.17 10.23
C LEU A 264 17.00 -26.54 11.06
N SER A 265 17.30 -25.96 12.23
CA SER A 265 16.34 -25.27 13.10
C SER A 265 16.36 -23.74 12.95
N ALA A 266 17.06 -23.20 11.94
CA ALA A 266 16.86 -21.81 11.55
C ALA A 266 15.35 -21.64 11.33
N PRO A 267 14.68 -20.72 12.04
CA PRO A 267 13.25 -20.55 11.86
C PRO A 267 13.03 -20.28 10.37
N LEU A 268 12.27 -21.15 9.71
CA LEU A 268 11.59 -20.82 8.47
C LEU A 268 11.02 -19.42 8.69
N ALA A 269 11.58 -18.41 8.02
CA ALA A 269 11.10 -17.06 8.16
C ALA A 269 9.61 -17.08 7.84
N VAL A 270 8.77 -16.91 8.87
CA VAL A 270 7.33 -16.87 8.69
C VAL A 270 7.05 -15.52 8.09
N VAL A 271 6.94 -15.49 6.76
CA VAL A 271 6.50 -14.29 6.04
C VAL A 271 4.98 -14.34 6.01
N ALA A 272 4.34 -13.49 6.80
CA ALA A 272 2.86 -13.39 6.87
C ALA A 272 2.28 -12.40 5.84
N GLY A 273 3.15 -11.65 5.13
CA GLY A 273 2.81 -10.75 4.02
C GLY A 273 3.44 -11.16 2.68
N ASP A 274 3.18 -10.36 1.64
CA ASP A 274 3.84 -10.52 0.34
C ASP A 274 5.36 -10.34 0.52
N PRO A 275 6.20 -11.28 0.05
CA PRO A 275 7.65 -11.17 0.24
C PRO A 275 8.21 -10.01 -0.59
N ASP A 276 9.13 -9.25 0.01
CA ASP A 276 9.94 -8.31 -0.75
C ASP A 276 10.78 -9.07 -1.78
N ILE A 277 10.80 -8.55 -3.01
CA ILE A 277 11.62 -9.07 -4.10
C ILE A 277 13.02 -8.47 -4.06
N LEU A 278 14.00 -9.24 -4.54
CA LEU A 278 15.41 -8.81 -4.63
C LEU A 278 15.75 -8.16 -5.98
N THR A 279 14.76 -8.04 -6.86
CA THR A 279 14.85 -7.45 -8.20
C THR A 279 13.90 -6.26 -8.31
N ASP A 280 14.06 -5.46 -9.36
CA ASP A 280 13.15 -4.34 -9.66
C ASP A 280 11.69 -4.79 -9.81
N PHE A 281 11.48 -5.90 -10.52
CA PHE A 281 10.19 -6.55 -10.70
C PHE A 281 10.41 -8.03 -11.05
N VAL A 282 9.35 -8.83 -10.99
CA VAL A 282 9.39 -10.22 -11.45
C VAL A 282 9.13 -10.27 -12.96
N VAL A 283 10.09 -10.82 -13.70
CA VAL A 283 9.99 -11.02 -15.14
C VAL A 283 9.17 -12.29 -15.40
N PRO A 284 8.24 -12.30 -16.37
CA PRO A 284 7.54 -13.51 -16.78
C PRO A 284 8.50 -14.60 -17.27
N GLU A 285 8.17 -15.86 -16.99
CA GLU A 285 8.95 -17.01 -17.48
C GLU A 285 9.02 -17.03 -19.02
N PRO A 286 10.17 -17.41 -19.61
CA PRO A 286 10.29 -17.57 -21.05
C PRO A 286 9.29 -18.60 -21.61
N VAL A 287 8.62 -18.25 -22.72
CA VAL A 287 7.74 -19.19 -23.43
C VAL A 287 8.56 -19.88 -24.52
N LEU A 288 8.66 -21.21 -24.46
CA LEU A 288 9.47 -22.01 -25.40
C LEU A 288 10.95 -21.56 -25.48
N GLY A 289 11.51 -21.07 -24.37
CA GLY A 289 12.89 -20.57 -24.31
C GLY A 289 13.09 -19.18 -24.92
N ILE A 290 12.02 -18.51 -25.37
CA ILE A 290 12.08 -17.13 -25.88
C ILE A 290 11.81 -16.17 -24.72
N PRO A 291 12.77 -15.27 -24.37
CA PRO A 291 12.58 -14.29 -23.31
C PRO A 291 11.41 -13.36 -23.61
N PHE A 292 10.62 -13.05 -22.58
CA PHE A 292 9.54 -12.07 -22.71
C PHE A 292 10.13 -10.67 -22.91
N ASN A 293 9.76 -9.98 -23.99
CA ASN A 293 10.16 -8.60 -24.20
C ASN A 293 9.31 -7.66 -23.33
N VAL A 294 9.80 -7.37 -22.12
CA VAL A 294 9.11 -6.47 -21.18
C VAL A 294 9.14 -5.03 -21.72
N THR A 295 7.97 -4.43 -21.95
CA THR A 295 7.75 -3.02 -22.34
C THR A 295 6.90 -2.31 -21.28
N GLY A 296 6.61 -1.02 -21.47
CA GLY A 296 5.66 -0.29 -20.62
C GLY A 296 4.27 -0.94 -20.55
N ASP A 297 3.86 -1.66 -21.59
CA ASP A 297 2.57 -2.38 -21.63
C ASP A 297 2.47 -3.44 -20.53
N TYR A 298 3.57 -4.12 -20.19
CA TYR A 298 3.59 -5.11 -19.11
C TYR A 298 3.22 -4.49 -17.76
N PHE A 299 3.57 -3.22 -17.56
CA PHE A 299 3.28 -2.46 -16.34
C PHE A 299 1.98 -1.66 -16.44
N THR A 300 1.16 -1.89 -17.47
CA THR A 300 -0.11 -1.18 -17.69
C THR A 300 -1.29 -2.13 -17.59
N PHE A 301 -2.30 -1.72 -16.82
CA PHE A 301 -3.57 -2.41 -16.70
C PHE A 301 -4.71 -1.56 -17.25
N HIS A 302 -5.34 -2.04 -18.33
CA HIS A 302 -6.44 -1.36 -19.00
C HIS A 302 -7.84 -1.79 -18.52
N GLY A 303 -7.91 -2.74 -17.58
CA GLY A 303 -9.17 -3.39 -17.20
C GLY A 303 -10.20 -2.46 -16.56
N PHE A 304 -9.80 -1.29 -16.04
CA PHE A 304 -10.74 -0.33 -15.46
C PHE A 304 -11.39 0.61 -16.47
N ARG A 305 -10.94 0.68 -17.74
CA ARG A 305 -11.55 1.56 -18.76
C ARG A 305 -13.06 1.41 -18.84
N GLY A 306 -13.56 0.18 -18.75
CA GLY A 306 -15.01 -0.10 -18.71
C GLY A 306 -15.72 0.51 -17.51
N SER A 307 -15.11 0.45 -16.32
CA SER A 307 -15.66 1.01 -15.07
C SER A 307 -15.74 2.54 -15.08
N PHE A 308 -14.93 3.21 -15.90
CA PHE A 308 -14.93 4.67 -16.04
C PHE A 308 -15.73 5.17 -17.25
N ASN A 309 -16.25 4.28 -18.09
CA ASN A 309 -17.09 4.65 -19.23
C ASN A 309 -18.48 5.09 -18.75
N ARG A 310 -18.68 6.39 -18.59
CA ARG A 310 -19.96 6.98 -18.15
C ARG A 310 -21.10 6.85 -19.15
N SER A 311 -20.82 6.47 -20.40
CA SER A 311 -21.83 6.21 -21.42
C SER A 311 -22.34 4.77 -21.39
N ALA A 312 -21.69 3.87 -20.63
CA ALA A 312 -22.16 2.51 -20.47
C ALA A 312 -23.45 2.47 -19.63
N PRO A 313 -24.36 1.50 -19.89
CA PRO A 313 -25.51 1.27 -19.03
C PRO A 313 -25.06 1.03 -17.57
N PRO A 314 -25.80 1.53 -16.56
CA PRO A 314 -25.54 1.18 -15.18
C PRO A 314 -25.61 -0.35 -14.97
N HIS A 315 -24.80 -0.89 -14.08
CA HIS A 315 -24.95 -2.28 -13.67
C HIS A 315 -26.31 -2.49 -12.98
N GLU A 316 -26.91 -3.66 -13.16
CA GLU A 316 -28.19 -4.02 -12.51
C GLU A 316 -27.98 -4.54 -11.07
N SER A 317 -26.78 -5.01 -10.76
CA SER A 317 -26.36 -5.48 -9.44
C SER A 317 -24.99 -4.92 -9.07
N PHE A 318 -24.58 -5.11 -7.81
CA PHE A 318 -23.21 -4.84 -7.39
C PHE A 318 -22.21 -5.50 -8.35
N ASN A 319 -21.19 -4.75 -8.76
CA ASN A 319 -20.14 -5.20 -9.66
C ASN A 319 -18.76 -4.77 -9.14
N VAL A 320 -17.77 -5.65 -9.31
CA VAL A 320 -16.38 -5.38 -8.98
C VAL A 320 -15.47 -5.78 -10.14
N THR A 321 -14.59 -4.87 -10.54
CA THR A 321 -13.45 -5.15 -11.41
C THR A 321 -12.20 -5.17 -10.55
N LYS A 322 -11.34 -6.17 -10.72
CA LYS A 322 -10.13 -6.38 -9.90
C LYS A 322 -8.87 -6.24 -10.73
N ALA A 323 -7.84 -5.70 -10.11
CA ALA A 323 -6.46 -5.74 -10.56
C ALA A 323 -5.62 -6.32 -9.42
N SER A 324 -5.75 -7.64 -9.19
CA SER A 324 -4.85 -8.40 -8.34
C SER A 324 -3.77 -9.06 -9.20
N VAL A 325 -2.80 -9.74 -8.58
CA VAL A 325 -1.77 -10.50 -9.32
C VAL A 325 -2.36 -11.52 -10.30
N ALA A 326 -3.60 -11.98 -10.09
CA ALA A 326 -4.29 -12.89 -11.00
C ALA A 326 -4.71 -12.21 -12.31
N GLU A 327 -5.15 -10.95 -12.25
CA GLU A 327 -5.57 -10.18 -13.42
C GLU A 327 -4.43 -9.33 -14.00
N PHE A 328 -3.45 -8.97 -13.17
CA PHE A 328 -2.34 -8.10 -13.51
C PHE A 328 -1.02 -8.67 -12.95
N PRO A 329 -0.35 -9.58 -13.69
CA PRO A 329 0.83 -10.30 -13.21
C PRO A 329 2.04 -9.42 -12.81
N ALA A 330 2.13 -8.18 -13.33
CA ALA A 330 3.17 -7.23 -12.94
C ALA A 330 3.12 -6.84 -11.46
N LEU A 331 2.02 -7.14 -10.75
CA LEU A 331 1.90 -6.95 -9.30
C LEU A 331 2.66 -8.00 -8.48
N ASN A 332 3.21 -9.04 -9.10
CA ASN A 332 3.99 -10.04 -8.39
C ASN A 332 5.21 -9.39 -7.70
N GLY A 333 5.27 -9.49 -6.37
CA GLY A 333 6.30 -8.87 -5.55
C GLY A 333 6.11 -7.37 -5.27
N GLN A 334 4.95 -6.78 -5.61
CA GLN A 334 4.69 -5.34 -5.43
C GLN A 334 3.86 -5.03 -4.17
N SER A 335 3.28 -6.05 -3.52
CA SER A 335 2.56 -5.94 -2.25
C SER A 335 1.38 -4.97 -2.25
N VAL A 336 0.76 -4.75 -3.41
CA VAL A 336 -0.41 -3.88 -3.56
C VAL A 336 -1.31 -4.35 -4.70
N SER A 337 -2.62 -4.23 -4.53
CA SER A 337 -3.63 -4.47 -5.59
C SER A 337 -4.76 -3.45 -5.52
N TYR A 338 -5.61 -3.45 -6.54
CA TYR A 338 -6.64 -2.43 -6.73
C TYR A 338 -7.98 -3.05 -7.15
N ALA A 339 -9.09 -2.39 -6.83
CA ALA A 339 -10.42 -2.73 -7.34
C ALA A 339 -11.26 -1.48 -7.63
N ALA A 340 -12.15 -1.60 -8.61
CA ALA A 340 -13.20 -0.62 -8.89
C ALA A 340 -14.56 -1.26 -8.62
N LEU A 341 -15.39 -0.58 -7.82
CA LEU A 341 -16.64 -1.11 -7.30
C LEU A 341 -17.80 -0.23 -7.74
N SER A 342 -18.83 -0.84 -8.34
CA SER A 342 -20.07 -0.17 -8.74
C SER A 342 -21.23 -0.70 -7.92
N PHE A 343 -21.97 0.22 -7.31
CA PHE A 343 -23.10 -0.06 -6.45
C PHE A 343 -24.37 0.62 -6.99
N PRO A 344 -25.25 -0.11 -7.69
CA PRO A 344 -26.58 0.38 -7.99
C PRO A 344 -27.37 0.73 -6.71
N PRO A 345 -28.41 1.58 -6.79
CA PRO A 345 -29.27 1.87 -5.65
C PRO A 345 -29.78 0.59 -4.96
N GLY A 346 -29.70 0.52 -3.63
CA GLY A 346 -30.12 -0.64 -2.83
C GLY A 346 -29.19 -1.86 -2.89
N SER A 347 -28.09 -1.79 -3.65
CA SER A 347 -27.15 -2.91 -3.74
C SER A 347 -26.24 -3.02 -2.51
N VAL A 348 -25.79 -4.24 -2.27
CA VAL A 348 -24.88 -4.59 -1.17
C VAL A 348 -23.70 -5.36 -1.75
N ASN A 349 -22.49 -5.01 -1.33
CA ASN A 349 -21.38 -5.96 -1.35
C ASN A 349 -21.53 -6.82 -0.08
N PRO A 350 -21.94 -8.11 -0.21
CA PRO A 350 -22.29 -8.94 0.94
C PRO A 350 -21.16 -9.04 1.95
N THR A 351 -21.46 -9.44 3.18
CA THR A 351 -20.44 -9.58 4.22
C THR A 351 -19.30 -10.49 3.75
N HIS A 352 -18.07 -9.99 3.85
CA HIS A 352 -16.88 -10.68 3.39
C HIS A 352 -15.65 -10.31 4.21
N THR A 353 -14.56 -11.03 3.96
CA THR A 353 -13.23 -10.72 4.51
C THR A 353 -12.17 -10.75 3.41
N HIS A 354 -11.08 -10.02 3.67
CA HIS A 354 -9.83 -10.09 2.93
C HIS A 354 -8.77 -10.70 3.85
N PRO A 355 -8.48 -12.02 3.75
CA PRO A 355 -7.65 -12.70 4.74
C PRO A 355 -6.17 -12.26 4.71
N ARG A 356 -5.71 -11.65 3.61
CA ARG A 356 -4.30 -11.30 3.43
C ARG A 356 -4.02 -9.79 3.38
N ALA A 357 -5.04 -8.94 3.37
CA ALA A 357 -4.84 -7.49 3.33
C ALA A 357 -5.99 -6.73 3.98
N SER A 358 -5.68 -5.54 4.47
CA SER A 358 -6.69 -4.51 4.75
C SER A 358 -7.19 -3.92 3.43
N GLU A 359 -8.46 -3.51 3.43
CA GLU A 359 -9.07 -2.77 2.32
C GLU A 359 -9.12 -1.29 2.68
N LEU A 360 -8.58 -0.42 1.82
CA LEU A 360 -8.74 1.02 1.93
C LEU A 360 -9.62 1.52 0.79
N LEU A 361 -10.89 1.73 1.10
CA LEU A 361 -11.90 2.16 0.15
C LEU A 361 -11.94 3.68 0.07
N LEU A 362 -12.04 4.22 -1.14
CA LEU A 362 -12.30 5.62 -1.46
C LEU A 362 -13.62 5.70 -2.25
N LEU A 363 -14.58 6.46 -1.73
CA LEU A 363 -15.83 6.71 -2.44
C LEU A 363 -15.64 7.84 -3.45
N LEU A 364 -15.74 7.54 -4.75
CA LEU A 364 -15.59 8.56 -5.80
C LEU A 364 -16.88 9.33 -6.06
N ARG A 365 -18.03 8.66 -6.03
CA ARG A 365 -19.35 9.23 -6.35
C ARG A 365 -20.44 8.51 -5.58
N GLY A 366 -21.53 9.23 -5.27
CA GLY A 366 -22.69 8.70 -4.55
C GLY A 366 -22.50 8.72 -3.03
N ALA A 367 -23.20 7.80 -2.35
CA ALA A 367 -23.15 7.60 -0.91
C ALA A 367 -23.09 6.10 -0.59
N LEU A 368 -22.36 5.72 0.44
CA LEU A 368 -22.29 4.33 0.92
C LEU A 368 -22.37 4.29 2.45
N ALA A 369 -23.19 3.40 2.99
CA ALA A 369 -23.05 2.95 4.36
C ALA A 369 -22.04 1.80 4.38
N VAL A 370 -21.06 1.87 5.27
CA VAL A 370 -20.00 0.85 5.39
C VAL A 370 -19.77 0.48 6.84
N GLY A 371 -19.21 -0.71 7.07
CA GLY A 371 -18.75 -1.06 8.41
C GLY A 371 -18.06 -2.42 8.50
N PHE A 372 -17.44 -2.66 9.65
CA PHE A 372 -16.83 -3.94 10.01
C PHE A 372 -17.07 -4.29 11.47
N VAL A 373 -16.88 -5.56 11.79
CA VAL A 373 -16.95 -6.09 13.16
C VAL A 373 -15.57 -6.58 13.57
N ASP A 374 -15.09 -6.13 14.73
CA ASP A 374 -13.81 -6.57 15.30
C ASP A 374 -13.92 -7.95 15.96
N THR A 375 -12.79 -8.49 16.41
CA THR A 375 -12.70 -9.80 17.08
C THR A 375 -13.40 -9.84 18.45
N ALA A 376 -13.72 -8.68 19.04
CA ALA A 376 -14.52 -8.57 20.27
C ALA A 376 -16.03 -8.49 19.97
N GLY A 377 -16.43 -8.46 18.70
CA GLY A 377 -17.83 -8.36 18.29
C GLY A 377 -18.38 -6.92 18.27
N LYS A 378 -17.52 -5.90 18.36
CA LYS A 378 -17.93 -4.50 18.27
C LYS A 378 -18.07 -4.07 16.81
N LEU A 379 -19.20 -3.45 16.49
CA LEU A 379 -19.49 -2.91 15.17
C LEU A 379 -18.94 -1.48 15.05
N TYR A 380 -18.25 -1.22 13.94
CA TYR A 380 -17.80 0.09 13.50
C TYR A 380 -18.47 0.41 12.17
N THR A 381 -19.21 1.51 12.10
CA THR A 381 -20.00 1.87 10.90
C THR A 381 -19.87 3.35 10.60
N GLN A 382 -19.98 3.71 9.31
CA GLN A 382 -20.00 5.10 8.86
C GLN A 382 -20.79 5.26 7.57
N ASP A 383 -21.46 6.40 7.41
CA ASP A 383 -21.98 6.87 6.13
C ASP A 383 -20.93 7.73 5.41
N LEU A 384 -20.55 7.30 4.21
CA LEU A 384 -19.56 7.94 3.36
C LEU A 384 -20.23 8.81 2.30
N ALA A 385 -19.61 9.96 2.03
CA ALA A 385 -19.85 10.81 0.87
C ALA A 385 -18.66 10.76 -0.10
N ALA A 386 -18.85 11.26 -1.32
CA ALA A 386 -17.75 11.35 -2.29
C ALA A 386 -16.54 12.12 -1.71
N GLY A 387 -15.34 11.55 -1.91
CA GLY A 387 -14.09 12.03 -1.32
C GLY A 387 -13.78 11.47 0.07
N ASP A 388 -14.66 10.67 0.67
CA ASP A 388 -14.37 9.94 1.89
C ASP A 388 -13.64 8.64 1.63
N MET A 389 -12.79 8.26 2.56
CA MET A 389 -12.18 6.95 2.63
C MET A 389 -12.58 6.23 3.90
N PHE A 390 -12.61 4.90 3.85
CA PHE A 390 -12.79 4.04 5.00
C PHE A 390 -11.82 2.85 4.95
N VAL A 391 -11.15 2.56 6.07
CA VAL A 391 -10.24 1.39 6.15
C VAL A 391 -10.92 0.23 6.88
N PHE A 392 -10.95 -0.92 6.22
CA PHE A 392 -11.40 -2.20 6.78
C PHE A 392 -10.17 -3.02 7.15
N PRO A 393 -9.97 -3.37 8.44
CA PRO A 393 -8.78 -4.09 8.83
C PRO A 393 -8.69 -5.52 8.30
N LYS A 394 -7.47 -5.97 8.06
CA LYS A 394 -7.13 -7.30 7.51
C LYS A 394 -7.90 -8.40 8.25
N GLY A 395 -8.60 -9.25 7.48
CA GLY A 395 -9.33 -10.41 8.00
C GLY A 395 -10.65 -10.11 8.72
N THR A 396 -11.01 -8.85 8.99
CA THR A 396 -12.28 -8.52 9.66
C THR A 396 -13.48 -8.73 8.73
N VAL A 397 -14.62 -9.15 9.30
CA VAL A 397 -15.89 -9.23 8.55
C VAL A 397 -16.43 -7.82 8.34
N HIS A 398 -16.59 -7.44 7.08
CA HIS A 398 -17.06 -6.11 6.71
C HIS A 398 -18.05 -6.16 5.55
N TRP A 399 -18.67 -5.00 5.30
CA TRP A 399 -19.75 -4.83 4.33
C TRP A 399 -19.76 -3.41 3.78
N GLN A 400 -20.32 -3.26 2.57
CA GLN A 400 -20.66 -1.97 1.98
C GLN A 400 -22.07 -2.04 1.38
N CYS A 401 -22.87 -1.01 1.61
CA CYS A 401 -24.26 -0.93 1.17
C CYS A 401 -24.55 0.44 0.58
N ASN A 402 -25.12 0.47 -0.63
CA ASN A 402 -25.70 1.68 -1.18
C ASN A 402 -27.18 1.76 -0.78
N GLN A 403 -27.46 2.47 0.31
CA GLN A 403 -28.82 2.75 0.77
C GLN A 403 -29.45 3.97 0.08
N GLY A 404 -28.70 4.65 -0.79
CA GLY A 404 -29.16 5.83 -1.51
C GLY A 404 -30.03 5.49 -2.72
N SER A 405 -30.66 6.53 -3.28
CA SER A 405 -31.48 6.45 -4.49
C SER A 405 -30.68 6.55 -5.80
N GLY A 406 -29.40 6.91 -5.73
CA GLY A 406 -28.49 7.04 -6.87
C GLY A 406 -27.36 6.00 -6.84
N PRO A 407 -26.69 5.74 -7.96
CA PRO A 407 -25.55 4.82 -8.00
C PRO A 407 -24.36 5.39 -7.23
N ALA A 408 -23.59 4.50 -6.60
CA ALA A 408 -22.32 4.81 -5.99
C ALA A 408 -21.17 4.09 -6.73
N PHE A 409 -19.99 4.74 -6.76
CA PHE A 409 -18.80 4.20 -7.38
C PHE A 409 -17.60 4.45 -6.47
N ALA A 410 -16.87 3.39 -6.15
CA ALA A 410 -15.74 3.43 -5.22
C ALA A 410 -14.52 2.73 -5.83
N LEU A 411 -13.35 3.08 -5.29
CA LEU A 411 -12.08 2.42 -5.55
C LEU A 411 -11.56 1.83 -4.26
N SER A 412 -10.92 0.67 -4.32
CA SER A 412 -10.29 0.07 -3.15
C SER A 412 -8.86 -0.33 -3.46
N GLY A 413 -7.93 0.09 -2.59
CA GLY A 413 -6.56 -0.40 -2.58
C GLY A 413 -6.38 -1.43 -1.46
N PHE A 414 -5.49 -2.39 -1.69
CA PHE A 414 -5.19 -3.45 -0.73
C PHE A 414 -3.69 -3.55 -0.50
N GLY A 415 -3.27 -3.76 0.75
CA GLY A 415 -1.87 -3.96 1.15
C GLY A 415 -1.25 -5.31 0.77
N SER A 416 -1.74 -5.95 -0.29
CA SER A 416 -1.20 -7.17 -0.88
C SER A 416 -1.58 -7.19 -2.36
N ALA A 417 -0.71 -7.75 -3.21
CA ALA A 417 -1.00 -8.05 -4.60
C ALA A 417 -2.10 -9.13 -4.74
N ALA A 418 -2.35 -9.90 -3.68
CA ALA A 418 -3.31 -10.99 -3.66
C ALA A 418 -4.14 -10.98 -2.36
N ALA A 419 -4.89 -9.91 -2.09
CA ALA A 419 -5.71 -9.75 -0.86
C ALA A 419 -6.58 -10.96 -0.48
N GLY A 420 -7.05 -11.71 -1.50
CA GLY A 420 -8.03 -12.80 -1.34
C GLY A 420 -9.43 -12.24 -1.12
N LEU A 421 -10.46 -13.08 -1.22
CA LEU A 421 -11.83 -12.69 -0.94
C LEU A 421 -12.56 -13.90 -0.37
N VAL A 422 -13.16 -13.74 0.80
CA VAL A 422 -14.02 -14.77 1.40
C VAL A 422 -15.40 -14.17 1.62
N SER A 423 -16.37 -14.56 0.80
CA SER A 423 -17.77 -14.23 1.04
C SER A 423 -18.29 -15.07 2.21
N VAL A 424 -18.75 -14.42 3.28
CA VAL A 424 -19.27 -15.11 4.47
C VAL A 424 -20.54 -15.90 4.14
N PRO A 425 -21.56 -15.33 3.48
CA PRO A 425 -22.77 -16.08 3.13
C PRO A 425 -22.46 -17.32 2.28
N VAL A 426 -21.64 -17.17 1.23
CA VAL A 426 -21.31 -18.29 0.33
C VAL A 426 -20.47 -19.36 1.02
N THR A 427 -19.48 -18.98 1.83
CA THR A 427 -18.60 -19.96 2.49
C THR A 427 -19.34 -20.74 3.59
N VAL A 428 -20.26 -20.10 4.30
CA VAL A 428 -21.01 -20.72 5.39
C VAL A 428 -22.22 -21.52 4.88
N PHE A 429 -23.02 -20.93 3.99
CA PHE A 429 -24.30 -21.52 3.56
C PHE A 429 -24.26 -22.09 2.14
N GLY A 430 -23.28 -21.73 1.30
CA GLY A 430 -23.10 -22.28 -0.04
C GLY A 430 -22.24 -23.54 -0.11
N THR A 431 -21.81 -24.09 1.03
CA THR A 431 -20.94 -25.27 1.11
C THR A 431 -21.67 -26.50 1.67
N GLY A 432 -20.96 -27.64 1.73
CA GLY A 432 -21.47 -28.91 2.23
C GLY A 432 -21.57 -29.03 3.77
N ILE A 433 -21.52 -27.93 4.52
CA ILE A 433 -21.70 -27.98 5.98
C ILE A 433 -23.13 -28.45 6.27
N ASP A 434 -23.24 -29.45 7.15
CA ASP A 434 -24.49 -30.08 7.54
C ASP A 434 -25.50 -29.06 8.12
N ASP A 435 -26.76 -29.16 7.70
CA ASP A 435 -27.82 -28.23 8.09
C ASP A 435 -28.04 -28.21 9.61
N THR A 436 -27.88 -29.35 10.29
CA THR A 436 -28.04 -29.45 11.75
C THR A 436 -26.87 -28.78 12.46
N VAL A 437 -25.65 -28.90 11.92
CA VAL A 437 -24.48 -28.18 12.44
C VAL A 437 -24.71 -26.67 12.32
N LEU A 438 -25.10 -26.18 11.14
CA LEU A 438 -25.41 -24.76 10.94
C LEU A 438 -26.55 -24.28 11.83
N ALA A 439 -27.64 -25.05 11.95
CA ALA A 439 -28.78 -24.69 12.78
C ALA A 439 -28.36 -24.53 14.26
N LYS A 440 -27.55 -25.46 14.79
CA LYS A 440 -27.00 -25.36 16.15
C LYS A 440 -26.04 -24.18 16.29
N SER A 441 -25.12 -23.99 15.35
CA SER A 441 -24.13 -22.90 15.38
C SER A 441 -24.78 -21.51 15.34
N PHE A 442 -25.82 -21.33 14.52
CA PHE A 442 -26.54 -20.06 14.37
C PHE A 442 -27.74 -19.93 15.31
N LYS A 443 -27.95 -20.90 16.22
CA LYS A 443 -29.07 -20.94 17.18
C LYS A 443 -30.44 -20.75 16.50
N THR A 444 -30.62 -21.47 15.40
CA THR A 444 -31.83 -21.45 14.56
C THR A 444 -32.27 -22.88 14.23
N ASP A 445 -33.13 -23.06 13.23
CA ASP A 445 -33.63 -24.36 12.78
C ASP A 445 -33.16 -24.70 11.35
N VAL A 446 -33.26 -26.00 11.01
CA VAL A 446 -32.90 -26.51 9.68
C VAL A 446 -33.67 -25.81 8.55
N PRO A 447 -34.99 -25.57 8.65
CA PRO A 447 -35.73 -24.81 7.63
C PRO A 447 -35.15 -23.40 7.37
N THR A 448 -34.73 -22.69 8.42
CA THR A 448 -34.10 -21.37 8.29
C THR A 448 -32.75 -21.46 7.58
N VAL A 449 -31.93 -22.46 7.92
CA VAL A 449 -30.66 -22.72 7.21
C VAL A 449 -30.93 -23.01 5.73
N GLN A 450 -31.88 -23.89 5.42
CA GLN A 450 -32.24 -24.23 4.04
C GLN A 450 -32.72 -23.01 3.25
N LYS A 451 -33.47 -22.10 3.89
CA LYS A 451 -33.86 -20.82 3.29
C LYS A 451 -32.64 -19.95 2.95
N LEU A 452 -31.63 -19.89 3.82
CA LEU A 452 -30.39 -19.15 3.56
C LEU A 452 -29.59 -19.79 2.41
N LYS A 453 -29.49 -21.13 2.37
CA LYS A 453 -28.84 -21.85 1.26
C LYS A 453 -29.53 -21.61 -0.09
N ALA A 454 -30.86 -21.69 -0.10
CA ALA A 454 -31.67 -21.47 -1.30
C ALA A 454 -31.49 -20.04 -1.85
N ALA A 455 -31.39 -19.03 -0.98
CA ALA A 455 -31.19 -17.63 -1.39
C ALA A 455 -29.85 -17.37 -2.09
N LEU A 456 -28.86 -18.25 -1.94
CA LEU A 456 -27.53 -18.15 -2.58
C LEU A 456 -27.44 -18.93 -3.89
N THR A 457 -28.41 -19.78 -4.19
CA THR A 457 -28.44 -20.56 -5.43
C THR A 457 -29.09 -19.70 -6.52
N PRO A 458 -28.45 -19.48 -7.68
CA PRO A 458 -29.10 -18.77 -8.77
C PRO A 458 -30.43 -19.44 -9.12
N PRO A 459 -31.50 -18.69 -9.46
CA PRO A 459 -32.71 -19.31 -10.00
C PRO A 459 -32.35 -20.17 -11.22
N PRO A 460 -33.06 -21.27 -11.48
CA PRO A 460 -32.83 -22.09 -12.68
C PRO A 460 -32.84 -21.17 -13.90
N LYS A 461 -31.80 -21.25 -14.74
CA LYS A 461 -31.84 -20.57 -16.05
C LYS A 461 -33.07 -21.11 -16.77
N THR A 462 -34.05 -20.25 -17.01
CA THR A 462 -35.20 -20.59 -17.86
C THR A 462 -34.64 -20.98 -19.23
N ALA A 463 -34.89 -22.23 -19.62
CA ALA A 463 -34.44 -22.82 -20.88
C ALA A 463 -35.05 -22.12 -22.10
#